data_AF-A0AAU9U3S0-F1
#
_entry.id   AF-A0AAU9U3S0-F1
#
_cell.length_a   1.000
_cell.length_b   1.000
_cell.length_c   1.000
_cell.angle_alpha   90.00
_cell.angle_beta   90.00
_cell.angle_gamma   90.00
#
_symmetry.space_group_name_H-M   'P 1'
#
loop_
_entity.id
_entity.type
_entity.pdbx_description
1 polymer ?
#
loop_
_entity_poly.entity_id
_entity_poly.type
_entity_poly.pdbx_seq_one_letter_code
_entity_poly.pdbx_strand_id
1 'polypeptide(L)'
;MDPQPSTSSQSLSPRKKRLRIALSVTEKLMIKNVYKYVFEEKVASLLPIEAPEKKNSPEKRGPKHTFKDKFDDFTFAAIRRKVHNFFYANEAPTIMKILKVNEDPDLPNFSWSTLRKVIKYLNFKYVTKSRQSILIDRQEIILWRQRYLRKIKEIRKEGRYIYYQDETWINEGHAPKKAWIDQTVVSSRQAFLDGLTTGLKQPSGKGKRLIIGHIGGEEGFVEDSLLIFEAKKNKEDYHQEMNADSFEKWFKGVSPKLKPNSVVVMNNAPYHSRKLESLPTISWTKPRIQEWLTSKNISFEATMVKATLIDIVRQHKQEHCDKYVVDEMAAQHGIMVLRLPPYHCELNPIELVWAQAKGYVARNNKTLKISEVKKLFEEGLQHITPEKWSSCVSHIIKEEDKMYGLDHMIDNVSDKFVINVTESDSDDFSSDDE
;
A
#
# COMPACT_ATOMS: atom_id res chain seq x y z
N MET A 1 -53.83 -0.15 30.95
CA MET A 1 -52.71 0.55 30.29
C MET A 1 -51.46 -0.22 30.68
N ASP A 2 -51.02 -1.13 29.82
CA ASP A 2 -50.29 -2.32 30.28
C ASP A 2 -48.91 -2.40 29.61
N PRO A 3 -47.84 -2.72 30.35
CA PRO A 3 -46.49 -2.74 29.81
C PRO A 3 -46.30 -3.93 28.88
N GLN A 4 -45.75 -3.71 27.68
CA GLN A 4 -45.42 -4.81 26.78
C GLN A 4 -44.21 -5.63 27.30
N PRO A 5 -44.34 -6.96 27.41
CA PRO A 5 -43.20 -7.84 27.62
C PRO A 5 -42.41 -8.06 26.32
N SER A 6 -41.18 -8.53 26.44
CA SER A 6 -40.21 -8.66 25.34
C SER A 6 -40.43 -9.89 24.45
N THR A 7 -40.25 -9.73 23.14
CA THR A 7 -40.02 -10.86 22.21
C THR A 7 -38.93 -10.51 21.19
N SER A 8 -37.81 -11.24 21.22
CA SER A 8 -36.81 -11.26 20.14
C SER A 8 -36.06 -12.59 20.15
N SER A 9 -36.55 -13.55 19.37
CA SER A 9 -35.96 -14.87 19.25
C SER A 9 -36.09 -15.41 17.83
N GLN A 10 -34.95 -15.48 17.16
CA GLN A 10 -34.58 -16.33 16.02
C GLN A 10 -35.61 -16.63 14.92
N SER A 11 -35.27 -16.27 13.68
CA SER A 11 -34.86 -17.28 12.70
C SER A 11 -34.01 -16.65 11.58
N LEU A 12 -32.96 -17.34 11.15
CA LEU A 12 -32.11 -16.98 10.01
C LEU A 12 -32.23 -18.05 8.94
N SER A 13 -32.47 -17.66 7.68
CA SER A 13 -32.60 -18.60 6.57
C SER A 13 -31.23 -19.12 6.07
N PRO A 14 -31.15 -20.34 5.49
CA PRO A 14 -29.86 -20.96 5.17
C PRO A 14 -29.13 -20.29 4.00
N ARG A 15 -27.81 -20.11 4.13
CA ARG A 15 -26.95 -19.68 3.02
C ARG A 15 -26.81 -20.80 1.98
N LYS A 16 -27.10 -20.53 0.70
CA LYS A 16 -26.74 -21.42 -0.43
C LYS A 16 -25.23 -21.73 -0.39
N LYS A 17 -24.86 -23.01 -0.45
CA LYS A 17 -23.45 -23.44 -0.49
C LYS A 17 -22.83 -23.05 -1.84
N ARG A 18 -21.57 -22.59 -1.82
CA ARG A 18 -20.76 -22.47 -3.04
C ARG A 18 -20.32 -23.86 -3.49
N LEU A 19 -20.45 -24.17 -4.78
CA LEU A 19 -19.56 -25.14 -5.43
C LEU A 19 -18.12 -24.62 -5.36
N ARG A 20 -17.18 -25.53 -5.12
CA ARG A 20 -15.73 -25.28 -5.19
C ARG A 20 -15.15 -26.31 -6.14
N ILE A 21 -14.52 -25.86 -7.22
CA ILE A 21 -13.62 -26.73 -7.98
C ILE A 21 -12.37 -26.94 -7.13
N ALA A 22 -11.93 -28.20 -7.01
CA ALA A 22 -10.82 -28.59 -6.15
C ALA A 22 -9.75 -29.27 -6.99
N LEU A 23 -8.68 -28.53 -7.30
CA LEU A 23 -7.51 -29.08 -7.99
C LEU A 23 -6.96 -30.30 -7.23
N SER A 24 -6.42 -31.26 -7.96
CA SER A 24 -5.76 -32.50 -7.54
C SER A 24 -4.44 -32.24 -6.78
N VAL A 25 -3.76 -33.31 -6.36
CA VAL A 25 -2.38 -33.19 -5.82
C VAL A 25 -1.38 -32.91 -6.95
N THR A 26 -1.60 -33.51 -8.12
CA THR A 26 -0.72 -33.44 -9.30
C THR A 26 -0.59 -32.01 -9.83
N GLU A 27 -1.71 -31.31 -10.06
CA GLU A 27 -1.72 -29.90 -10.51
C GLU A 27 -0.97 -28.97 -9.54
N LYS A 28 -1.02 -29.25 -8.22
CA LYS A 28 -0.29 -28.45 -7.21
C LYS A 28 1.20 -28.78 -7.13
N LEU A 29 1.59 -30.02 -7.46
CA LEU A 29 2.99 -30.40 -7.58
C LEU A 29 3.59 -29.81 -8.85
N MET A 30 2.85 -29.90 -9.96
CA MET A 30 3.12 -29.22 -11.23
C MET A 30 3.33 -27.71 -11.00
N ILE A 31 2.31 -26.97 -10.54
CA ILE A 31 2.41 -25.79 -9.63
C ILE A 31 3.82 -25.19 -9.46
N LYS A 32 4.58 -25.93 -8.65
CA LYS A 32 5.85 -25.60 -8.03
C LYS A 32 7.08 -25.74 -8.95
N ASN A 33 6.98 -26.52 -10.03
CA ASN A 33 8.11 -26.94 -10.83
C ASN A 33 8.54 -25.89 -11.88
N VAL A 34 7.62 -25.23 -12.58
CA VAL A 34 8.00 -24.13 -13.49
C VAL A 34 8.38 -22.88 -12.69
N TYR A 35 7.78 -22.66 -11.51
CA TYR A 35 8.22 -21.64 -10.55
C TYR A 35 9.71 -21.81 -10.17
N LYS A 36 10.19 -23.06 -10.12
CA LYS A 36 11.60 -23.42 -9.90
C LYS A 36 12.43 -23.19 -11.17
N TYR A 37 11.99 -23.72 -12.32
CA TYR A 37 12.68 -23.59 -13.61
C TYR A 37 13.02 -22.13 -13.97
N VAL A 38 12.03 -21.24 -13.92
CA VAL A 38 12.18 -19.80 -14.26
C VAL A 38 13.11 -19.06 -13.27
N PHE A 39 13.26 -19.57 -12.05
CA PHE A 39 14.18 -19.01 -11.06
C PHE A 39 15.63 -19.51 -11.25
N GLU A 40 15.81 -20.77 -11.67
CA GLU A 40 17.13 -21.41 -11.76
C GLU A 40 17.87 -21.04 -13.07
N GLU A 41 17.19 -20.89 -14.21
CA GLU A 41 17.80 -20.39 -15.46
C GLU A 41 18.48 -19.02 -15.29
N LYS A 42 17.92 -18.14 -14.45
CA LYS A 42 18.50 -16.81 -14.17
C LYS A 42 19.67 -16.80 -13.18
N VAL A 43 19.90 -17.90 -12.47
CA VAL A 43 20.97 -18.02 -11.46
C VAL A 43 22.21 -18.73 -12.01
N ALA A 44 22.06 -19.57 -13.03
CA ALA A 44 23.15 -20.35 -13.63
C ALA A 44 24.21 -19.52 -14.41
N SER A 45 24.03 -18.21 -14.56
CA SER A 45 24.86 -17.33 -15.40
C SER A 45 26.06 -16.68 -14.70
N LEU A 46 26.30 -16.95 -13.40
CA LEU A 46 27.41 -16.37 -12.63
C LEU A 46 28.16 -17.44 -11.83
N LEU A 47 29.49 -17.49 -11.99
CA LEU A 47 30.38 -18.46 -11.34
C LEU A 47 30.83 -18.00 -9.93
N PRO A 48 31.20 -18.93 -9.02
CA PRO A 48 31.55 -18.60 -7.62
C PRO A 48 33.05 -18.34 -7.41
N ILE A 49 33.39 -17.67 -6.31
CA ILE A 49 34.76 -17.53 -5.77
C ILE A 49 34.72 -17.80 -4.25
N GLU A 50 35.75 -18.45 -3.71
CA GLU A 50 35.80 -18.95 -2.32
C GLU A 50 36.32 -17.91 -1.29
N ALA A 51 36.17 -18.21 0.02
CA ALA A 51 36.63 -17.34 1.11
C ALA A 51 37.03 -18.12 2.40
N PRO A 52 38.09 -17.70 3.13
CA PRO A 52 38.61 -18.39 4.33
C PRO A 52 38.01 -17.91 5.69
N GLU A 53 38.53 -18.46 6.80
CA GLU A 53 37.84 -18.65 8.10
C GLU A 53 37.90 -17.50 9.16
N LYS A 54 37.32 -17.77 10.36
CA LYS A 54 37.07 -16.81 11.48
C LYS A 54 37.39 -17.38 12.88
N LYS A 55 37.55 -16.49 13.89
CA LYS A 55 37.44 -16.79 15.36
C LYS A 55 36.61 -15.71 16.11
N ASN A 56 36.35 -15.87 17.42
CA ASN A 56 35.16 -15.41 18.20
C ASN A 56 35.55 -14.63 19.51
N SER A 57 34.74 -13.92 20.33
CA SER A 57 33.34 -13.38 20.45
C SER A 57 33.29 -12.47 21.76
N PRO A 58 32.19 -12.07 22.49
CA PRO A 58 30.71 -12.19 22.31
C PRO A 58 29.79 -10.93 22.56
N GLU A 59 29.66 -10.39 23.80
CA GLU A 59 28.54 -9.55 24.32
C GLU A 59 29.00 -8.62 25.50
N LYS A 60 28.24 -7.78 26.26
CA LYS A 60 26.80 -7.66 26.66
C LYS A 60 26.36 -6.18 26.86
N ARG A 61 25.07 -5.85 27.18
CA ARG A 61 24.48 -4.48 27.01
C ARG A 61 23.25 -4.11 27.88
N GLY A 62 22.93 -2.80 27.95
CA GLY A 62 21.78 -2.16 28.63
C GLY A 62 20.43 -2.01 27.85
N PRO A 63 19.62 -0.95 28.13
CA PRO A 63 18.19 -0.88 27.78
C PRO A 63 17.86 -0.61 26.29
N LYS A 64 16.58 -0.83 25.90
CA LYS A 64 16.22 -1.31 24.55
C LYS A 64 15.16 -0.45 23.83
N HIS A 65 15.60 0.48 22.98
CA HIS A 65 14.75 1.14 21.98
C HIS A 65 13.96 0.15 21.10
N THR A 66 12.73 0.51 20.73
CA THR A 66 11.90 -0.23 19.78
C THR A 66 12.28 0.00 18.30
N PHE A 67 11.61 -0.75 17.44
CA PHE A 67 11.82 -0.83 15.98
C PHE A 67 10.71 -0.10 15.20
N LYS A 68 9.48 -0.02 15.74
CA LYS A 68 8.33 0.66 15.14
C LYS A 68 8.65 2.10 14.75
N ASP A 69 9.57 2.67 15.51
CA ASP A 69 10.02 4.03 15.41
C ASP A 69 11.04 4.21 14.28
N LYS A 70 11.94 3.24 14.09
CA LYS A 70 13.16 3.38 13.28
C LYS A 70 12.97 3.16 11.78
N PHE A 71 11.76 2.81 11.38
CA PHE A 71 11.37 2.42 10.04
C PHE A 71 10.04 3.10 9.68
N ASP A 72 9.85 3.38 8.40
CA ASP A 72 8.66 3.99 7.84
C ASP A 72 7.75 2.95 7.17
N ASP A 73 6.60 3.39 6.67
CA ASP A 73 5.60 2.52 6.09
C ASP A 73 6.04 1.89 4.76
N PHE A 74 6.91 2.56 3.99
CA PHE A 74 7.63 1.98 2.84
C PHE A 74 8.52 0.81 3.27
N THR A 75 9.36 1.00 4.30
CA THR A 75 10.18 -0.08 4.88
C THR A 75 9.30 -1.24 5.39
N PHE A 76 8.15 -0.95 6.02
CA PHE A 76 7.21 -1.97 6.48
C PHE A 76 6.53 -2.72 5.32
N ALA A 77 6.18 -2.04 4.23
CA ALA A 77 5.66 -2.65 3.01
C ALA A 77 6.71 -3.54 2.32
N ALA A 78 7.95 -3.07 2.18
CA ALA A 78 9.04 -3.83 1.57
C ALA A 78 9.40 -5.10 2.35
N ILE A 79 9.41 -5.04 3.69
CA ILE A 79 9.58 -6.25 4.52
C ILE A 79 8.40 -7.19 4.35
N ARG A 80 7.15 -6.69 4.38
CA ARG A 80 5.95 -7.51 4.12
C ARG A 80 6.05 -8.22 2.77
N ARG A 81 6.43 -7.50 1.72
CA ARG A 81 6.69 -8.03 0.37
C ARG A 81 7.75 -9.13 0.40
N LYS A 82 8.89 -8.92 1.06
CA LYS A 82 9.94 -9.94 1.21
C LYS A 82 9.51 -11.15 2.06
N VAL A 83 8.63 -11.00 3.06
CA VAL A 83 7.99 -12.15 3.74
C VAL A 83 7.09 -12.92 2.76
N HIS A 84 6.30 -12.22 1.95
CA HIS A 84 5.46 -12.84 0.93
C HIS A 84 6.26 -13.54 -0.16
N ASN A 85 7.45 -13.05 -0.54
CA ASN A 85 8.34 -13.74 -1.47
C ASN A 85 8.71 -15.16 -1.00
N PHE A 86 8.86 -15.39 0.32
CA PHE A 86 9.05 -16.75 0.84
C PHE A 86 7.77 -17.60 0.76
N PHE A 87 6.58 -17.02 0.95
CA PHE A 87 5.31 -17.72 0.70
C PHE A 87 5.13 -18.09 -0.79
N TYR A 88 5.48 -17.17 -1.70
CA TYR A 88 5.47 -17.41 -3.15
C TYR A 88 6.46 -18.52 -3.55
N ALA A 89 7.68 -18.50 -3.00
CA ALA A 89 8.66 -19.57 -3.17
C ALA A 89 8.32 -20.88 -2.40
N ASN A 90 7.16 -20.94 -1.72
CA ASN A 90 6.72 -22.05 -0.86
C ASN A 90 7.75 -22.44 0.25
N GLU A 91 8.63 -21.51 0.60
CA GLU A 91 9.59 -21.66 1.68
C GLU A 91 8.94 -21.32 3.03
N ALA A 92 9.47 -21.88 4.11
CA ALA A 92 9.16 -21.35 5.44
C ALA A 92 9.88 -20.00 5.62
N PRO A 93 9.17 -18.87 5.84
CA PRO A 93 9.81 -17.57 6.09
C PRO A 93 10.41 -17.56 7.49
N THR A 94 11.62 -18.10 7.64
CA THR A 94 12.36 -18.00 8.90
C THR A 94 12.91 -16.58 9.03
N ILE A 95 13.05 -16.09 10.27
CA ILE A 95 13.65 -14.78 10.51
C ILE A 95 15.08 -14.71 9.96
N MET A 96 15.81 -15.83 9.89
CA MET A 96 17.12 -15.92 9.23
C MET A 96 17.02 -15.66 7.72
N LYS A 97 16.08 -16.31 7.03
CA LYS A 97 15.89 -16.12 5.58
C LYS A 97 15.44 -14.71 5.24
N ILE A 98 14.51 -14.14 6.00
CA ILE A 98 14.05 -12.76 5.78
C ILE A 98 15.15 -11.75 6.14
N LEU A 99 16.17 -12.10 6.94
CA LEU A 99 17.28 -11.19 7.23
C LEU A 99 18.10 -10.80 5.99
N LYS A 100 17.96 -11.55 4.88
CA LYS A 100 18.48 -11.18 3.57
C LYS A 100 17.92 -9.87 2.99
N VAL A 101 16.90 -9.24 3.58
CA VAL A 101 16.55 -7.85 3.21
C VAL A 101 17.69 -6.85 3.49
N ASN A 102 18.67 -7.23 4.31
CA ASN A 102 19.92 -6.48 4.52
C ASN A 102 20.84 -6.45 3.28
N GLU A 103 20.62 -7.33 2.30
CA GLU A 103 21.34 -7.42 1.02
C GLU A 103 20.72 -6.47 -0.02
N ASP A 104 19.62 -5.79 0.33
CA ASP A 104 18.87 -4.87 -0.53
C ASP A 104 19.31 -3.42 -0.22
N PRO A 105 19.97 -2.70 -1.14
CA PRO A 105 20.58 -1.39 -0.86
C PRO A 105 19.55 -0.30 -0.55
N ASP A 106 18.31 -0.47 -1.01
CA ASP A 106 17.20 0.44 -0.79
C ASP A 106 16.52 0.21 0.59
N LEU A 107 17.01 -0.72 1.42
CA LEU A 107 16.43 -1.05 2.73
C LEU A 107 17.42 -0.90 3.92
N PRO A 108 16.93 -0.40 5.09
CA PRO A 108 17.79 -0.15 6.23
C PRO A 108 18.14 -1.44 7.00
N ASN A 109 19.43 -1.74 7.13
CA ASN A 109 19.96 -2.93 7.80
C ASN A 109 19.30 -3.29 9.15
N PHE A 110 18.73 -4.50 9.25
CA PHE A 110 18.08 -5.05 10.45
C PHE A 110 18.99 -6.03 11.20
N SER A 111 18.85 -6.10 12.53
CA SER A 111 19.29 -7.30 13.26
C SER A 111 18.17 -8.33 13.34
N TRP A 112 18.49 -9.62 13.45
CA TRP A 112 17.51 -10.70 13.61
C TRP A 112 16.46 -10.42 14.70
N SER A 113 16.91 -9.91 15.85
CA SER A 113 16.04 -9.54 16.98
C SER A 113 15.17 -8.30 16.73
N THR A 114 15.53 -7.47 15.75
CA THR A 114 14.75 -6.33 15.27
C THR A 114 13.70 -6.83 14.28
N LEU A 115 14.12 -7.56 13.25
CA LEU A 115 13.26 -8.10 12.20
C LEU A 115 12.17 -9.04 12.76
N ARG A 116 12.48 -9.90 13.73
CA ARG A 116 11.49 -10.72 14.44
C ARG A 116 10.37 -9.90 15.10
N LYS A 117 10.68 -8.68 15.56
CA LYS A 117 9.68 -7.77 16.15
C LYS A 117 8.92 -6.99 15.07
N VAL A 118 9.58 -6.60 13.98
CA VAL A 118 8.93 -6.01 12.80
C VAL A 118 7.86 -6.95 12.25
N ILE A 119 8.22 -8.21 11.99
CA ILE A 119 7.32 -9.23 11.45
C ILE A 119 6.09 -9.45 12.35
N LYS A 120 6.27 -9.46 13.68
CA LYS A 120 5.16 -9.49 14.64
C LYS A 120 4.26 -8.24 14.61
N TYR A 121 4.81 -7.07 14.27
CA TYR A 121 4.05 -5.82 14.14
C TYR A 121 3.33 -5.68 12.79
N LEU A 122 3.87 -6.30 11.73
CA LEU A 122 3.18 -6.50 10.46
C LEU A 122 1.99 -7.48 10.55
N ASN A 123 1.66 -7.95 11.76
CA ASN A 123 0.64 -8.93 12.14
C ASN A 123 0.88 -10.38 11.68
N PHE A 124 2.12 -10.75 11.33
CA PHE A 124 2.45 -12.16 11.09
C PHE A 124 2.57 -12.94 12.42
N LYS A 125 1.77 -14.00 12.55
CA LYS A 125 1.79 -14.94 13.69
C LYS A 125 2.44 -16.25 13.26
N TYR A 126 3.40 -16.74 14.04
CA TYR A 126 3.93 -18.10 13.88
C TYR A 126 2.90 -19.11 14.41
N VAL A 127 2.45 -20.03 13.56
CA VAL A 127 1.41 -21.03 13.83
C VAL A 127 1.75 -22.36 13.17
N THR A 128 1.19 -23.46 13.67
CA THR A 128 1.30 -24.78 13.05
C THR A 128 0.70 -24.74 11.64
N LYS A 129 1.42 -25.25 10.63
CA LYS A 129 0.92 -25.31 9.25
C LYS A 129 -0.29 -26.27 9.16
N SER A 130 -1.41 -25.78 8.63
CA SER A 130 -2.55 -26.61 8.21
C SER A 130 -2.74 -26.50 6.69
N ARG A 131 -3.63 -27.29 6.07
CA ARG A 131 -3.79 -27.39 4.60
C ARG A 131 -4.58 -26.21 3.96
N GLN A 132 -4.36 -24.98 4.42
CA GLN A 132 -4.76 -23.71 3.79
C GLN A 132 -3.74 -22.62 4.21
N SER A 133 -3.32 -21.66 3.37
CA SER A 133 -3.58 -21.35 1.95
C SER A 133 -2.41 -20.56 1.36
N ILE A 134 -2.21 -20.59 0.04
CA ILE A 134 -1.26 -19.69 -0.64
C ILE A 134 -1.81 -18.25 -0.61
N LEU A 135 -0.97 -17.26 -0.29
CA LEU A 135 -1.31 -15.84 -0.40
C LEU A 135 -1.02 -15.35 -1.82
N ILE A 136 -1.86 -15.77 -2.77
CA ILE A 136 -1.97 -15.12 -4.07
C ILE A 136 -2.70 -13.79 -3.85
N ASP A 137 -2.22 -12.69 -4.42
CA ASP A 137 -3.04 -11.48 -4.57
C ASP A 137 -4.35 -11.87 -5.27
N ARG A 138 -5.48 -11.27 -4.87
CA ARG A 138 -6.75 -11.59 -5.54
C ARG A 138 -6.64 -11.25 -7.03
N GLN A 139 -7.22 -12.07 -7.91
CA GLN A 139 -7.23 -11.80 -9.35
C GLN A 139 -7.70 -10.37 -9.68
N GLU A 140 -8.65 -9.85 -8.90
CA GLU A 140 -9.09 -8.45 -8.91
C GLU A 140 -7.91 -7.46 -8.76
N ILE A 141 -7.04 -7.65 -7.75
CA ILE A 141 -5.89 -6.79 -7.44
C ILE A 141 -4.81 -6.93 -8.53
N ILE A 142 -4.55 -8.16 -9.01
CA ILE A 142 -3.63 -8.41 -10.13
C ILE A 142 -4.14 -7.68 -11.39
N LEU A 143 -5.44 -7.74 -11.68
CA LEU A 143 -6.07 -7.00 -12.78
C LEU A 143 -6.00 -5.47 -12.58
N TRP A 144 -6.13 -4.95 -11.36
CA TRP A 144 -5.89 -3.53 -11.08
C TRP A 144 -4.42 -3.15 -11.36
N ARG A 145 -3.46 -3.95 -10.89
CA ARG A 145 -2.02 -3.76 -11.12
C ARG A 145 -1.68 -3.80 -12.61
N GLN A 146 -2.14 -4.81 -13.34
CA GLN A 146 -1.94 -4.96 -14.78
C GLN A 146 -2.67 -3.91 -15.65
N ARG A 147 -3.73 -3.27 -15.14
CA ARG A 147 -4.33 -2.09 -15.79
C ARG A 147 -3.49 -0.83 -15.54
N TYR A 148 -3.05 -0.61 -14.30
CA TYR A 148 -2.19 0.51 -13.95
C TYR A 148 -0.85 0.48 -14.71
N LEU A 149 -0.11 -0.64 -14.63
CA LEU A 149 1.22 -0.80 -15.24
C LEU A 149 1.20 -0.63 -16.77
N ARG A 150 0.13 -1.06 -17.45
CA ARG A 150 -0.03 -0.78 -18.89
C ARG A 150 -0.34 0.70 -19.14
N LYS A 151 -1.32 1.28 -18.45
CA LYS A 151 -1.74 2.68 -18.69
C LYS A 151 -0.66 3.70 -18.35
N ILE A 152 0.11 3.52 -17.27
CA ILE A 152 1.25 4.39 -16.93
C ILE A 152 2.37 4.29 -17.99
N LYS A 153 2.61 3.10 -18.55
CA LYS A 153 3.60 2.87 -19.62
C LYS A 153 3.15 3.45 -20.96
N GLU A 154 1.86 3.39 -21.26
CA GLU A 154 1.25 4.13 -22.38
C GLU A 154 1.42 5.65 -22.19
N ILE A 155 1.09 6.21 -21.01
CA ILE A 155 1.21 7.64 -20.71
C ILE A 155 2.64 8.17 -20.87
N ARG A 156 3.65 7.41 -20.41
CA ARG A 156 5.06 7.77 -20.64
C ARG A 156 5.46 7.69 -22.12
N LYS A 157 4.91 6.74 -22.88
CA LYS A 157 5.09 6.67 -24.35
C LYS A 157 4.35 7.79 -25.09
N GLU A 158 3.21 8.26 -24.57
CA GLU A 158 2.48 9.45 -25.03
C GLU A 158 3.27 10.76 -24.76
N GLY A 159 4.41 10.71 -24.04
CA GLY A 159 5.22 11.88 -23.70
C GLY A 159 4.56 12.83 -22.68
N ARG A 160 3.52 12.36 -21.98
CA ARG A 160 2.70 13.21 -21.11
C ARG A 160 3.34 13.37 -19.74
N TYR A 161 3.33 14.60 -19.25
CA TYR A 161 3.87 14.91 -17.93
C TYR A 161 3.04 14.25 -16.82
N ILE A 162 3.72 13.61 -15.86
CA ILE A 162 3.08 12.89 -14.75
C ILE A 162 3.36 13.62 -13.44
N TYR A 163 2.29 14.07 -12.81
CA TYR A 163 2.27 14.49 -11.42
C TYR A 163 1.88 13.32 -10.52
N TYR A 164 2.46 13.29 -9.32
CA TYR A 164 2.22 12.31 -8.27
C TYR A 164 1.74 13.05 -7.03
N GLN A 165 0.62 12.58 -6.46
CA GLN A 165 -0.09 13.20 -5.36
C GLN A 165 -0.32 12.16 -4.26
N ASP A 166 -0.11 12.56 -3.01
CA ASP A 166 -0.54 11.78 -1.84
C ASP A 166 -0.67 12.66 -0.60
N GLU A 167 -1.26 12.10 0.46
CA GLU A 167 -1.22 12.67 1.80
C GLU A 167 -0.15 12.01 2.67
N THR A 168 0.33 12.75 3.66
CA THR A 168 1.18 12.18 4.70
C THR A 168 1.01 12.91 6.02
N TRP A 169 1.56 12.36 7.10
CA TRP A 169 1.51 12.98 8.41
C TRP A 169 2.85 12.92 9.13
N ILE A 170 3.06 13.88 10.03
CA ILE A 170 4.21 13.96 10.93
C ILE A 170 3.75 14.39 12.33
N ASN A 171 4.43 13.90 13.36
CA ASN A 171 4.09 14.20 14.75
C ASN A 171 5.07 15.24 15.35
N GLU A 172 4.61 15.96 16.36
CA GLU A 172 5.40 16.89 17.18
C GLU A 172 6.69 16.25 17.76
N GLY A 173 6.57 15.00 18.23
CA GLY A 173 7.70 14.20 18.72
C GLY A 173 8.56 13.53 17.63
N HIS A 174 8.51 13.96 16.36
CA HIS A 174 9.29 13.32 15.29
C HIS A 174 10.77 13.74 15.35
N ALA A 175 11.58 12.90 16.01
CA ALA A 175 13.01 13.11 16.32
C ALA A 175 13.84 11.83 16.04
N PRO A 176 15.18 11.81 16.20
CA PRO A 176 16.00 10.64 15.89
C PRO A 176 15.78 9.53 16.92
N LYS A 177 15.42 8.32 16.48
CA LYS A 177 15.05 7.21 17.38
C LYS A 177 16.22 6.29 17.77
N LYS A 178 17.45 6.77 17.56
CA LYS A 178 18.71 6.29 18.12
C LYS A 178 19.50 7.54 18.53
N ALA A 179 20.12 7.52 19.71
CA ALA A 179 21.10 8.51 20.13
C ALA A 179 22.18 7.80 20.96
N TRP A 180 23.36 8.41 21.09
CA TRP A 180 24.30 8.04 22.13
C TRP A 180 23.80 8.60 23.48
N ILE A 181 23.97 7.82 24.55
CA ILE A 181 23.55 8.17 25.91
C ILE A 181 24.70 7.77 26.82
N ASP A 182 25.13 8.69 27.69
CA ASP A 182 26.12 8.41 28.72
C ASP A 182 25.52 7.46 29.77
N GLN A 183 26.27 6.42 30.13
CA GLN A 183 25.86 5.41 31.11
C GLN A 183 26.50 5.63 32.49
N THR A 184 27.41 6.60 32.63
CA THR A 184 27.97 7.04 33.92
C THR A 184 27.00 7.95 34.68
N VAL A 185 26.19 8.72 33.95
CA VAL A 185 25.20 9.66 34.51
C VAL A 185 23.97 8.92 35.03
N VAL A 186 24.04 8.46 36.29
CA VAL A 186 22.99 7.66 36.93
C VAL A 186 21.75 8.45 37.39
N SER A 187 21.81 9.77 37.52
CA SER A 187 20.64 10.60 37.86
C SER A 187 20.76 12.05 37.38
N SER A 188 19.62 12.74 37.24
CA SER A 188 19.58 14.18 36.91
C SER A 188 20.21 15.06 37.99
N ARG A 189 20.21 14.62 39.26
CA ARG A 189 20.87 15.34 40.36
C ARG A 189 22.39 15.22 40.25
N GLN A 190 22.89 14.02 39.96
CA GLN A 190 24.32 13.79 39.72
C GLN A 190 24.79 14.61 38.50
N ALA A 191 24.04 14.54 37.39
CA ALA A 191 24.32 15.34 36.20
C ALA A 191 24.48 16.83 36.53
N PHE A 192 23.54 17.41 37.27
CA PHE A 192 23.57 18.82 37.65
C PHE A 192 24.76 19.19 38.55
N LEU A 193 25.13 18.33 39.51
CA LEU A 193 26.26 18.57 40.40
C LEU A 193 27.61 18.47 39.67
N ASP A 194 27.73 17.57 38.70
CA ASP A 194 28.95 17.35 37.91
C ASP A 194 29.07 18.31 36.70
N GLY A 195 28.09 19.20 36.46
CA GLY A 195 28.02 20.06 35.27
C GLY A 195 27.67 19.32 33.96
N LEU A 196 27.23 18.06 34.07
CA LEU A 196 26.86 17.18 32.96
C LEU A 196 25.36 17.26 32.62
N THR A 197 24.92 16.48 31.63
CA THR A 197 23.49 16.39 31.25
C THR A 197 23.03 14.94 31.15
N THR A 198 21.73 14.70 31.30
CA THR A 198 21.12 13.38 31.07
C THR A 198 20.87 13.08 29.58
N GLY A 199 21.60 13.71 28.67
CA GLY A 199 21.44 13.56 27.22
C GLY A 199 20.18 14.21 26.64
N LEU A 200 19.80 13.79 25.43
CA LEU A 200 18.69 14.38 24.67
C LEU A 200 17.32 14.11 25.33
N LYS A 201 16.53 15.18 25.48
CA LYS A 201 15.14 15.09 25.95
C LYS A 201 14.31 14.24 24.98
N GLN A 202 13.70 13.18 25.50
CA GLN A 202 12.70 12.41 24.76
C GLN A 202 11.35 13.15 24.74
N PRO A 203 10.57 13.06 23.65
CA PRO A 203 9.18 13.54 23.66
C PRO A 203 8.35 12.73 24.65
N SER A 204 7.53 13.39 25.45
CA SER A 204 6.66 12.79 26.48
C SER A 204 5.43 12.04 25.92
N GLY A 205 5.32 11.93 24.60
CA GLY A 205 4.27 11.20 23.90
C GLY A 205 4.41 11.38 22.38
N LYS A 206 3.37 11.01 21.61
CA LYS A 206 3.32 11.35 20.17
C LYS A 206 3.22 12.87 19.96
N GLY A 207 2.55 13.59 20.86
CA GLY A 207 2.22 15.01 20.75
C GLY A 207 1.19 15.29 19.66
N LYS A 208 1.08 16.54 19.22
CA LYS A 208 0.24 16.94 18.07
C LYS A 208 0.69 16.26 16.77
N ARG A 209 -0.19 16.30 15.76
CA ARG A 209 0.08 15.81 14.39
C ARG A 209 -0.18 16.93 13.38
N LEU A 210 0.70 17.07 12.38
CA LEU A 210 0.41 17.76 11.13
C LEU A 210 -0.05 16.76 10.09
N ILE A 211 -1.07 17.13 9.33
CA ILE A 211 -1.47 16.48 8.08
C ILE A 211 -0.92 17.35 6.94
N ILE A 212 -0.31 16.69 5.95
CA ILE A 212 0.28 17.28 4.76
C ILE A 212 -0.35 16.63 3.52
N GLY A 213 -0.64 17.42 2.50
CA GLY A 213 -0.90 16.97 1.13
C GLY A 213 -0.14 17.86 0.15
N HIS A 214 0.39 17.30 -0.93
CA HIS A 214 1.12 18.05 -1.95
C HIS A 214 1.13 17.26 -3.26
N ILE A 215 1.70 17.86 -4.30
CA ILE A 215 1.80 17.28 -5.64
C ILE A 215 3.11 17.73 -6.29
N GLY A 216 3.76 16.82 -7.02
CA GLY A 216 5.01 17.09 -7.73
C GLY A 216 5.26 16.06 -8.83
N GLY A 217 6.27 16.31 -9.65
CA GLY A 217 6.72 15.39 -10.70
C GLY A 217 8.23 15.47 -10.87
N GLU A 218 8.76 15.06 -12.01
CA GLU A 218 10.21 15.04 -12.28
C GLU A 218 10.87 16.43 -12.23
N GLU A 219 10.12 17.50 -12.47
CA GLU A 219 10.57 18.90 -12.35
C GLU A 219 10.44 19.47 -10.92
N GLY A 220 10.01 18.67 -9.94
CA GLY A 220 9.82 19.09 -8.55
C GLY A 220 8.36 19.28 -8.12
N PHE A 221 8.15 20.01 -7.03
CA PHE A 221 6.83 20.33 -6.49
C PHE A 221 6.13 21.45 -7.28
N VAL A 222 4.79 21.42 -7.31
CA VAL A 222 4.00 22.50 -7.91
C VAL A 222 3.88 23.69 -6.94
N GLU A 223 4.20 24.89 -7.40
CA GLU A 223 4.20 26.10 -6.56
C GLU A 223 2.82 26.41 -5.95
N ASP A 224 2.83 26.86 -4.69
CA ASP A 224 1.64 27.16 -3.90
C ASP A 224 0.59 26.02 -3.91
N SER A 225 1.04 24.76 -3.89
CA SER A 225 0.17 23.57 -3.78
C SER A 225 0.37 22.78 -2.48
N LEU A 226 1.21 23.25 -1.55
CA LEU A 226 1.40 22.60 -0.26
C LEU A 226 0.17 22.83 0.65
N LEU A 227 -0.54 21.77 0.98
CA LEU A 227 -1.56 21.73 2.03
C LEU A 227 -0.91 21.25 3.32
N ILE A 228 -0.94 22.06 4.39
CA ILE A 228 -0.36 21.69 5.68
C ILE A 228 -1.18 22.28 6.85
N PHE A 229 -1.69 21.41 7.73
CA PHE A 229 -2.54 21.81 8.86
C PHE A 229 -2.39 20.90 10.10
N GLU A 230 -2.69 21.44 11.28
CA GLU A 230 -2.71 20.68 12.53
C GLU A 230 -4.01 19.89 12.71
N ALA A 231 -3.89 18.65 13.18
CA ALA A 231 -5.00 17.76 13.51
C ALA A 231 -5.74 18.18 14.80
N LYS A 232 -7.08 18.23 14.74
CA LYS A 232 -7.99 18.72 15.77
C LYS A 232 -8.43 17.59 16.73
N LYS A 233 -7.56 17.31 17.70
CA LYS A 233 -7.69 16.41 18.87
C LYS A 233 -7.21 14.96 18.69
N ASN A 234 -6.91 14.34 19.83
CA ASN A 234 -6.27 13.03 19.97
C ASN A 234 -7.20 11.84 19.64
N LYS A 235 -7.60 11.68 18.37
CA LYS A 235 -8.11 10.40 17.85
C LYS A 235 -7.08 9.79 16.90
N GLU A 236 -6.96 8.46 16.91
CA GLU A 236 -5.92 7.79 16.11
C GLU A 236 -6.30 7.70 14.62
N ASP A 237 -7.59 7.75 14.31
CA ASP A 237 -8.19 7.83 12.97
C ASP A 237 -8.12 9.26 12.40
N TYR A 238 -7.43 9.41 11.26
CA TYR A 238 -7.21 10.69 10.58
C TYR A 238 -8.21 10.95 9.44
N HIS A 239 -9.02 9.96 9.06
CA HIS A 239 -10.01 10.07 7.97
C HIS A 239 -11.19 10.99 8.30
N GLN A 240 -11.24 11.53 9.52
CA GLN A 240 -12.25 12.51 9.95
C GLN A 240 -11.83 13.96 9.64
N GLU A 241 -10.56 14.21 9.28
CA GLU A 241 -10.04 15.56 9.03
C GLU A 241 -9.59 15.79 7.59
N MET A 242 -8.96 14.80 6.94
CA MET A 242 -8.87 14.81 5.47
C MET A 242 -10.16 14.20 4.91
N ASN A 243 -11.09 15.06 4.50
CA ASN A 243 -12.37 14.70 3.90
C ASN A 243 -12.47 15.16 2.44
N ALA A 244 -13.51 14.70 1.74
CA ALA A 244 -13.69 14.99 0.32
C ALA A 244 -13.77 16.51 0.05
N ASP A 245 -14.54 17.26 0.85
CA ASP A 245 -14.70 18.71 0.67
C ASP A 245 -13.36 19.48 0.80
N SER A 246 -12.51 19.07 1.74
CA SER A 246 -11.19 19.69 1.96
C SER A 246 -10.22 19.35 0.84
N PHE A 247 -10.21 18.09 0.39
CA PHE A 247 -9.37 17.65 -0.73
C PHE A 247 -9.81 18.29 -2.05
N GLU A 248 -11.11 18.29 -2.36
CA GLU A 248 -11.67 18.91 -3.57
C GLU A 248 -11.42 20.42 -3.59
N LYS A 249 -11.59 21.12 -2.46
CA LYS A 249 -11.26 22.55 -2.36
C LYS A 249 -9.78 22.83 -2.65
N TRP A 250 -8.88 21.99 -2.14
CA TRP A 250 -7.44 22.09 -2.44
C TRP A 250 -7.16 21.79 -3.92
N PHE A 251 -7.66 20.65 -4.43
CA PHE A 251 -7.44 20.21 -5.80
C PHE A 251 -7.97 21.23 -6.82
N LYS A 252 -9.09 21.90 -6.54
CA LYS A 252 -9.63 23.01 -7.37
C LYS A 252 -8.68 24.21 -7.48
N GLY A 253 -7.88 24.49 -6.45
CA GLY A 253 -6.86 25.55 -6.46
C GLY A 253 -5.54 25.13 -7.11
N VAL A 254 -5.35 23.82 -7.31
CA VAL A 254 -4.12 23.21 -7.83
C VAL A 254 -4.26 22.82 -9.30
N SER A 255 -5.41 22.29 -9.74
CA SER A 255 -5.63 21.85 -11.12
C SER A 255 -5.37 22.93 -12.19
N PRO A 256 -5.62 24.24 -11.98
CA PRO A 256 -5.27 25.27 -12.98
C PRO A 256 -3.76 25.52 -13.13
N LYS A 257 -2.93 25.01 -12.21
CA LYS A 257 -1.47 25.18 -12.19
C LYS A 257 -0.73 24.01 -12.84
N LEU A 258 -1.43 22.91 -13.10
CA LEU A 258 -0.86 21.71 -13.69
C LEU A 258 -0.81 21.85 -15.21
N LYS A 259 0.22 21.29 -15.85
CA LYS A 259 0.36 21.34 -17.31
C LYS A 259 -0.88 20.74 -18.01
N PRO A 260 -1.37 21.34 -19.11
CA PRO A 260 -2.44 20.72 -19.91
C PRO A 260 -1.96 19.40 -20.51
N ASN A 261 -2.88 18.46 -20.75
CA ASN A 261 -2.60 17.09 -21.17
C ASN A 261 -1.70 16.28 -20.20
N SER A 262 -1.53 16.72 -18.95
CA SER A 262 -0.82 15.95 -17.92
C SER A 262 -1.67 14.82 -17.34
N VAL A 263 -1.07 14.05 -16.43
CA VAL A 263 -1.72 13.03 -15.62
C VAL A 263 -1.44 13.26 -14.14
N VAL A 264 -2.42 13.05 -13.27
CA VAL A 264 -2.26 12.99 -11.81
C VAL A 264 -2.42 11.55 -11.35
N VAL A 265 -1.34 10.97 -10.83
CA VAL A 265 -1.33 9.70 -10.11
C VAL A 265 -1.66 9.96 -8.65
N MET A 266 -2.68 9.28 -8.13
CA MET A 266 -3.12 9.38 -6.72
C MET A 266 -3.62 8.03 -6.18
N ASN A 267 -3.74 7.93 -4.86
CA ASN A 267 -4.26 6.74 -4.20
C ASN A 267 -5.80 6.59 -4.39
N ASN A 268 -6.37 5.44 -4.00
CA ASN A 268 -7.80 5.12 -4.16
C ASN A 268 -8.59 5.25 -2.84
N ALA A 269 -8.26 6.25 -1.99
CA ALA A 269 -8.97 6.50 -0.74
C ALA A 269 -10.42 6.96 -0.98
N PRO A 270 -11.36 6.64 -0.06
CA PRO A 270 -12.79 6.94 -0.26
C PRO A 270 -13.13 8.42 -0.48
N TYR A 271 -12.32 9.35 0.05
CA TYR A 271 -12.53 10.78 -0.13
C TYR A 271 -12.09 11.29 -1.52
N HIS A 272 -11.00 10.77 -2.09
CA HIS A 272 -10.66 11.03 -3.49
C HIS A 272 -11.65 10.40 -4.47
N SER A 273 -12.23 9.26 -4.09
CA SER A 273 -13.12 8.46 -4.94
C SER A 273 -14.61 8.76 -4.70
N ARG A 274 -14.93 10.02 -4.33
CA ARG A 274 -16.32 10.49 -4.24
C ARG A 274 -16.94 10.54 -5.64
N LYS A 275 -18.01 9.77 -5.85
CA LYS A 275 -18.79 9.79 -7.10
C LYS A 275 -19.48 11.14 -7.29
N LEU A 276 -19.54 11.61 -8.53
CA LEU A 276 -20.29 12.83 -8.88
C LEU A 276 -21.79 12.65 -8.57
N GLU A 277 -22.33 11.48 -8.90
CA GLU A 277 -23.71 11.11 -8.61
C GLU A 277 -23.79 9.89 -7.68
N SER A 278 -24.72 9.94 -6.74
CA SER A 278 -25.07 8.80 -5.91
C SER A 278 -25.92 7.82 -6.71
N LEU A 279 -25.37 6.65 -7.04
CA LEU A 279 -26.11 5.55 -7.66
C LEU A 279 -27.32 5.13 -6.80
N PRO A 280 -28.48 4.84 -7.42
CA PRO A 280 -29.59 4.19 -6.72
C PRO A 280 -29.16 2.85 -6.12
N THR A 281 -29.58 2.62 -4.88
CA THR A 281 -29.27 1.38 -4.14
C THR A 281 -30.55 0.82 -3.53
N ILE A 282 -30.53 -0.45 -3.10
CA ILE A 282 -31.74 -1.13 -2.60
C ILE A 282 -32.27 -0.56 -1.27
N SER A 283 -31.61 0.44 -0.67
CA SER A 283 -32.12 1.26 0.44
C SER A 283 -32.98 2.44 -0.01
N TRP A 284 -32.83 2.96 -1.23
CA TRP A 284 -33.62 4.08 -1.76
C TRP A 284 -35.10 3.72 -1.87
N THR A 285 -36.02 4.69 -1.88
CA THR A 285 -37.45 4.43 -2.14
C THR A 285 -37.68 4.06 -3.60
N LYS A 286 -38.73 3.26 -3.92
CA LYS A 286 -39.04 2.89 -5.32
C LYS A 286 -39.22 4.12 -6.23
N PRO A 287 -40.02 5.15 -5.85
CA PRO A 287 -40.13 6.39 -6.65
C PRO A 287 -38.77 7.04 -6.93
N ARG A 288 -37.89 7.20 -5.93
CA ARG A 288 -36.55 7.79 -6.12
C ARG A 288 -35.63 7.00 -7.07
N ILE A 289 -35.83 5.68 -7.19
CA ILE A 289 -35.11 4.86 -8.19
C ILE A 289 -35.69 5.13 -9.60
N GLN A 290 -37.00 5.28 -9.71
CA GLN A 290 -37.71 5.59 -10.96
C GLN A 290 -37.40 7.01 -11.45
N GLU A 291 -37.43 8.01 -10.55
CA GLU A 291 -36.98 9.38 -10.79
C GLU A 291 -35.55 9.43 -11.36
N TRP A 292 -34.62 8.65 -10.80
CA TRP A 292 -33.25 8.59 -11.31
C TRP A 292 -33.20 7.97 -12.72
N LEU A 293 -33.90 6.86 -12.96
CA LEU A 293 -33.97 6.25 -14.29
C LEU A 293 -34.56 7.20 -15.34
N THR A 294 -35.65 7.90 -15.01
CA THR A 294 -36.25 8.95 -15.86
C THR A 294 -35.27 10.10 -16.10
N SER A 295 -34.51 10.55 -15.09
CA SER A 295 -33.49 11.61 -15.25
C SER A 295 -32.31 11.22 -16.15
N LYS A 296 -32.11 9.91 -16.40
CA LYS A 296 -31.15 9.37 -17.36
C LYS A 296 -31.76 8.93 -18.68
N ASN A 297 -33.06 9.18 -18.88
CA ASN A 297 -33.85 8.75 -20.04
C ASN A 297 -33.81 7.22 -20.27
N ILE A 298 -33.67 6.44 -19.20
CA ILE A 298 -33.65 4.97 -19.24
C ILE A 298 -35.09 4.45 -19.13
N SER A 299 -35.48 3.55 -20.03
CA SER A 299 -36.82 2.94 -20.04
C SER A 299 -37.00 1.92 -18.90
N PHE A 300 -38.15 1.98 -18.23
CA PHE A 300 -38.59 1.00 -17.24
C PHE A 300 -40.13 0.97 -17.16
N GLU A 301 -40.70 -0.13 -16.71
CA GLU A 301 -42.13 -0.24 -16.47
C GLU A 301 -42.48 0.18 -15.03
N ALA A 302 -43.51 1.02 -14.84
CA ALA A 302 -43.87 1.57 -13.54
C ALA A 302 -44.25 0.51 -12.50
N THR A 303 -44.74 -0.66 -12.93
CA THR A 303 -45.11 -1.79 -12.09
C THR A 303 -43.91 -2.48 -11.43
N MET A 304 -42.73 -2.49 -12.10
CA MET A 304 -41.57 -3.32 -11.76
C MET A 304 -41.20 -3.29 -10.29
N VAL A 305 -40.86 -4.47 -9.75
CA VAL A 305 -40.36 -4.58 -8.37
C VAL A 305 -39.00 -3.91 -8.23
N LYS A 306 -38.71 -3.43 -7.02
CA LYS A 306 -37.49 -2.70 -6.66
C LYS A 306 -36.19 -3.40 -7.08
N ALA A 307 -36.18 -4.73 -7.07
CA ALA A 307 -35.03 -5.53 -7.49
C ALA A 307 -34.73 -5.38 -9.00
N THR A 308 -35.76 -5.42 -9.85
CA THR A 308 -35.63 -5.29 -11.31
C THR A 308 -35.14 -3.89 -11.69
N LEU A 309 -35.71 -2.85 -11.06
CA LEU A 309 -35.28 -1.46 -11.26
C LEU A 309 -33.79 -1.27 -10.88
N ILE A 310 -33.35 -1.87 -9.77
CA ILE A 310 -31.93 -1.84 -9.36
C ILE A 310 -31.04 -2.65 -10.31
N ASP A 311 -31.55 -3.64 -11.04
CA ASP A 311 -30.77 -4.36 -12.04
C ASP A 311 -30.60 -3.57 -13.34
N ILE A 312 -31.63 -2.87 -13.80
CA ILE A 312 -31.53 -1.88 -14.90
C ILE A 312 -30.47 -0.81 -14.56
N VAL A 313 -30.48 -0.29 -13.32
CA VAL A 313 -29.45 0.65 -12.81
C VAL A 313 -28.04 0.06 -12.83
N ARG A 314 -27.88 -1.28 -12.69
CA ARG A 314 -26.55 -1.93 -12.79
C ARG A 314 -26.09 -2.10 -14.23
N GLN A 315 -27.01 -2.44 -15.14
CA GLN A 315 -26.72 -2.63 -16.56
C GLN A 315 -26.19 -1.30 -17.15
N HIS A 316 -26.87 -0.19 -16.88
CA HIS A 316 -26.48 1.17 -17.30
C HIS A 316 -25.41 1.85 -16.39
N LYS A 317 -24.77 1.11 -15.47
CA LYS A 317 -23.85 1.70 -14.48
C LYS A 317 -22.61 2.33 -15.11
N GLN A 318 -22.00 1.66 -16.09
CA GLN A 318 -20.74 2.10 -16.69
C GLN A 318 -20.94 3.33 -17.59
N GLU A 319 -22.06 3.36 -18.33
CA GLU A 319 -22.41 4.42 -19.28
C GLU A 319 -22.70 5.75 -18.57
N HIS A 320 -23.34 5.71 -17.40
CA HIS A 320 -23.87 6.92 -16.76
C HIS A 320 -23.24 7.30 -15.40
N CYS A 321 -22.46 6.43 -14.73
CA CYS A 321 -22.26 6.60 -13.28
C CYS A 321 -20.93 6.15 -12.65
N ASP A 322 -19.85 5.94 -13.42
CA ASP A 322 -18.50 5.72 -12.88
C ASP A 322 -17.57 6.96 -12.91
N LYS A 323 -18.14 8.17 -13.08
CA LYS A 323 -17.45 9.46 -12.90
C LYS A 323 -17.23 9.81 -11.42
N TYR A 324 -16.02 10.24 -11.07
CA TYR A 324 -15.66 10.80 -9.76
C TYR A 324 -15.52 12.33 -9.84
N VAL A 325 -15.76 13.04 -8.74
CA VAL A 325 -15.74 14.51 -8.72
C VAL A 325 -14.35 15.06 -9.06
N VAL A 326 -13.31 14.50 -8.44
CA VAL A 326 -11.89 14.85 -8.67
C VAL A 326 -11.52 14.62 -10.14
N ASP A 327 -11.95 13.50 -10.72
CA ASP A 327 -11.64 13.11 -12.10
C ASP A 327 -12.30 14.07 -13.12
N GLU A 328 -13.54 14.53 -12.88
CA GLU A 328 -14.19 15.56 -13.72
C GLU A 328 -13.54 16.95 -13.56
N MET A 329 -13.11 17.31 -12.34
CA MET A 329 -12.37 18.56 -12.08
C MET A 329 -11.00 18.57 -12.78
N ALA A 330 -10.33 17.42 -12.87
CA ALA A 330 -9.12 17.24 -13.66
C ALA A 330 -9.43 17.36 -15.17
N ALA A 331 -10.47 16.69 -15.65
CA ALA A 331 -10.86 16.71 -17.06
C ALA A 331 -11.19 18.12 -17.58
N GLN A 332 -11.79 19.00 -16.75
CA GLN A 332 -12.03 20.41 -17.07
C GLN A 332 -10.75 21.22 -17.40
N HIS A 333 -9.58 20.75 -16.95
CA HIS A 333 -8.28 21.36 -17.19
C HIS A 333 -7.44 20.55 -18.21
N GLY A 334 -8.03 19.56 -18.88
CA GLY A 334 -7.34 18.66 -19.79
C GLY A 334 -6.41 17.65 -19.10
N ILE A 335 -6.67 17.32 -17.84
CA ILE A 335 -5.84 16.46 -16.99
C ILE A 335 -6.52 15.10 -16.80
N MET A 336 -5.76 14.02 -16.92
CA MET A 336 -6.25 12.67 -16.62
C MET A 336 -5.91 12.27 -15.17
N VAL A 337 -6.85 11.63 -14.46
CA VAL A 337 -6.56 10.98 -13.18
C VAL A 337 -6.22 9.51 -13.42
N LEU A 338 -5.17 9.01 -12.77
CA LEU A 338 -4.80 7.60 -12.76
C LEU A 338 -4.69 7.12 -11.31
N ARG A 339 -5.52 6.13 -10.93
CA ARG A 339 -5.52 5.60 -9.57
C ARG A 339 -4.52 4.45 -9.41
N LEU A 340 -3.73 4.52 -8.34
CA LEU A 340 -2.86 3.44 -7.90
C LEU A 340 -3.67 2.17 -7.58
N PRO A 341 -3.14 0.97 -7.87
CA PRO A 341 -3.82 -0.28 -7.55
C PRO A 341 -3.84 -0.50 -6.03
N PRO A 342 -4.90 -1.13 -5.46
CA PRO A 342 -5.04 -1.28 -4.02
C PRO A 342 -3.83 -1.95 -3.36
N TYR A 343 -3.39 -1.38 -2.23
CA TYR A 343 -2.24 -1.83 -1.42
C TYR A 343 -0.84 -1.64 -2.04
N HIS A 344 -0.71 -0.93 -3.16
CA HIS A 344 0.58 -0.66 -3.82
C HIS A 344 1.01 0.82 -3.73
N CYS A 345 1.33 1.31 -2.53
CA CYS A 345 1.90 2.65 -2.36
C CYS A 345 3.38 2.72 -2.82
N GLU A 346 4.05 1.58 -2.94
CA GLU A 346 5.39 1.46 -3.54
C GLU A 346 5.44 1.73 -5.06
N LEU A 347 4.30 2.11 -5.66
CA LEU A 347 4.19 2.65 -7.02
C LEU A 347 4.00 4.19 -7.03
N ASN A 348 4.13 4.87 -5.87
CA ASN A 348 4.00 6.33 -5.75
C ASN A 348 5.33 6.98 -5.32
N PRO A 349 6.07 7.69 -6.21
CA PRO A 349 7.39 8.26 -5.89
C PRO A 349 7.36 9.33 -4.81
N ILE A 350 6.20 9.97 -4.57
CA ILE A 350 6.05 10.96 -3.50
C ILE A 350 6.22 10.35 -2.09
N GLU A 351 6.06 9.03 -1.91
CA GLU A 351 6.38 8.35 -0.64
C GLU A 351 7.89 8.38 -0.32
N LEU A 352 8.74 8.30 -1.34
CA LEU A 352 10.20 8.44 -1.20
C LEU A 352 10.61 9.91 -0.90
N VAL A 353 9.84 10.86 -1.43
CA VAL A 353 9.94 12.29 -1.14
C VAL A 353 9.50 12.59 0.31
N TRP A 354 8.43 11.95 0.79
CA TRP A 354 7.99 12.00 2.18
C TRP A 354 9.00 11.41 3.16
N ALA A 355 9.68 10.31 2.80
CA ALA A 355 10.76 9.75 3.61
C ALA A 355 11.92 10.76 3.77
N GLN A 356 12.29 11.47 2.70
CA GLN A 356 13.34 12.51 2.73
C GLN A 356 12.95 13.71 3.61
N ALA A 357 11.75 14.28 3.42
CA ALA A 357 11.28 15.44 4.21
C ALA A 357 11.17 15.10 5.70
N LYS A 358 10.56 13.96 6.05
CA LYS A 358 10.49 13.46 7.44
C LYS A 358 11.90 13.21 8.00
N GLY A 359 12.81 12.68 7.19
CA GLY A 359 14.21 12.46 7.54
C GLY A 359 15.02 13.75 7.79
N TYR A 360 14.64 14.88 7.17
CA TYR A 360 15.18 16.21 7.54
C TYR A 360 14.63 16.68 8.88
N VAL A 361 13.30 16.65 9.08
CA VAL A 361 12.69 17.04 10.38
C VAL A 361 13.26 16.22 11.53
N ALA A 362 13.37 14.90 11.35
CA ALA A 362 13.91 13.99 12.36
C ALA A 362 15.29 14.42 12.85
N ARG A 363 16.18 14.88 11.96
CA ARG A 363 17.56 15.30 12.31
C ARG A 363 17.61 16.68 12.98
N ASN A 364 16.65 17.55 12.70
CA ASN A 364 16.69 18.97 13.09
C ASN A 364 15.72 19.37 14.21
N ASN A 365 14.73 18.52 14.55
CA ASN A 365 13.74 18.79 15.60
C ASN A 365 14.35 18.77 17.02
N LYS A 366 14.82 19.93 17.47
CA LYS A 366 15.44 20.15 18.80
C LYS A 366 14.44 20.54 19.88
N THR A 367 13.29 21.09 19.50
CA THR A 367 12.35 21.77 20.42
C THR A 367 11.12 20.93 20.77
N LEU A 368 10.77 19.94 19.93
CA LEU A 368 9.60 19.08 20.09
C LEU A 368 8.28 19.90 20.18
N LYS A 369 8.18 20.96 19.37
CA LYS A 369 6.99 21.82 19.22
C LYS A 369 6.43 21.72 17.81
N ILE A 370 5.11 21.63 17.68
CA ILE A 370 4.43 21.48 16.38
C ILE A 370 4.75 22.61 15.38
N SER A 371 4.96 23.85 15.85
CA SER A 371 5.30 25.01 15.02
C SER A 371 6.69 24.86 14.36
N GLU A 372 7.66 24.38 15.13
CA GLU A 372 9.01 24.11 14.64
C GLU A 372 9.02 22.87 13.74
N VAL A 373 8.23 21.85 14.06
CA VAL A 373 8.03 20.68 13.17
C VAL A 373 7.41 21.08 11.84
N LYS A 374 6.48 22.05 11.82
CA LYS A 374 5.94 22.61 10.57
C LYS A 374 7.06 23.28 9.76
N LYS A 375 7.76 24.25 10.35
CA LYS A 375 8.84 25.00 9.69
C LYS A 375 9.95 24.08 9.17
N LEU A 376 10.38 23.11 9.98
CA LEU A 376 11.38 22.11 9.58
C LEU A 376 10.87 21.19 8.46
N PHE A 377 9.56 20.94 8.35
CA PHE A 377 9.01 20.18 7.24
C PHE A 377 9.04 21.03 5.96
N GLU A 378 8.64 22.30 6.03
CA GLU A 378 8.69 23.25 4.92
C GLU A 378 10.14 23.47 4.42
N GLU A 379 11.11 23.68 5.31
CA GLU A 379 12.55 23.62 4.99
C GLU A 379 12.94 22.28 4.37
N GLY A 380 12.45 21.17 4.95
CA GLY A 380 12.72 19.81 4.48
C GLY A 380 12.24 19.53 3.05
N LEU A 381 11.20 20.23 2.59
CA LEU A 381 10.73 20.19 1.19
C LEU A 381 11.60 21.04 0.27
N GLN A 382 12.09 22.20 0.72
CA GLN A 382 13.00 23.06 -0.04
C GLN A 382 14.34 22.35 -0.36
N HIS A 383 14.75 21.39 0.48
CA HIS A 383 15.90 20.53 0.20
C HIS A 383 15.64 19.45 -0.88
N ILE A 384 14.42 19.30 -1.41
CA ILE A 384 14.05 18.30 -2.41
C ILE A 384 14.01 18.95 -3.81
N THR A 385 15.19 19.04 -4.41
CA THR A 385 15.42 19.59 -5.75
C THR A 385 14.82 18.70 -6.85
N PRO A 386 14.64 19.22 -8.09
CA PRO A 386 14.10 18.45 -9.21
C PRO A 386 14.86 17.14 -9.48
N GLU A 387 16.19 17.12 -9.32
CA GLU A 387 17.01 15.93 -9.56
C GLU A 387 16.70 14.82 -8.55
N LYS A 388 16.36 15.17 -7.30
CA LYS A 388 15.91 14.20 -6.29
C LYS A 388 14.53 13.67 -6.60
N TRP A 389 13.65 14.53 -7.10
CA TRP A 389 12.30 14.16 -7.56
C TRP A 389 12.36 13.20 -8.77
N SER A 390 13.10 13.56 -9.81
CA SER A 390 13.37 12.71 -10.98
C SER A 390 14.05 11.39 -10.60
N SER A 391 14.97 11.39 -9.63
CA SER A 391 15.57 10.16 -9.08
C SER A 391 14.54 9.25 -8.40
N CYS A 392 13.59 9.81 -7.64
CA CYS A 392 12.49 9.05 -7.04
C CYS A 392 11.58 8.42 -8.11
N VAL A 393 11.21 9.17 -9.15
CA VAL A 393 10.41 8.63 -10.27
C VAL A 393 11.20 7.54 -11.02
N SER A 394 12.49 7.74 -11.24
CA SER A 394 13.40 6.76 -11.87
C SER A 394 13.58 5.47 -11.07
N HIS A 395 13.42 5.51 -9.74
CA HIS A 395 13.37 4.29 -8.91
C HIS A 395 12.04 3.55 -9.12
N ILE A 396 10.90 4.26 -9.08
CA ILE A 396 9.57 3.64 -9.23
C ILE A 396 9.39 2.99 -10.60
N ILE A 397 9.89 3.60 -11.68
CA ILE A 397 9.85 3.00 -13.04
C ILE A 397 10.51 1.60 -13.06
N LYS A 398 11.61 1.40 -12.30
CA LYS A 398 12.30 0.10 -12.20
C LYS A 398 11.47 -0.91 -11.40
N GLU A 399 10.78 -0.47 -10.36
CA GLU A 399 9.85 -1.31 -9.60
C GLU A 399 8.60 -1.68 -10.42
N GLU A 400 8.08 -0.78 -11.26
CA GLU A 400 6.98 -1.04 -12.20
C GLU A 400 7.33 -2.14 -13.21
N ASP A 401 8.45 -2.00 -13.95
CA ASP A 401 8.88 -3.00 -14.94
C ASP A 401 9.17 -4.37 -14.29
N LYS A 402 9.71 -4.36 -13.07
CA LYS A 402 9.94 -5.54 -12.23
C LYS A 402 8.64 -6.22 -11.79
N MET A 403 7.61 -5.47 -11.39
CA MET A 403 6.28 -6.04 -11.11
C MET A 403 5.64 -6.59 -12.39
N TYR A 404 5.73 -5.86 -13.50
CA TYR A 404 5.16 -6.27 -14.78
C TYR A 404 5.78 -7.59 -15.26
N GLY A 405 7.11 -7.72 -15.21
CA GLY A 405 7.82 -8.94 -15.57
C GLY A 405 7.56 -10.12 -14.62
N LEU A 406 7.23 -9.88 -13.35
CA LEU A 406 6.88 -10.93 -12.40
C LEU A 406 5.50 -11.54 -12.71
N ASP A 407 4.47 -10.72 -12.97
CA ASP A 407 3.12 -11.23 -13.24
C ASP A 407 3.11 -12.17 -14.47
N HIS A 408 3.80 -11.81 -15.56
CA HIS A 408 3.96 -12.69 -16.75
C HIS A 408 4.62 -14.04 -16.43
N MET A 409 5.49 -14.11 -15.42
CA MET A 409 6.10 -15.38 -15.01
C MET A 409 5.10 -16.27 -14.26
N ILE A 410 4.10 -15.72 -13.57
CA ILE A 410 3.08 -16.49 -12.84
C ILE A 410 2.12 -17.18 -13.83
N ASP A 411 1.76 -16.50 -14.92
CA ASP A 411 0.89 -17.08 -15.95
C ASP A 411 1.63 -18.13 -16.80
N ASN A 412 2.85 -17.83 -17.27
CA ASN A 412 3.71 -18.80 -17.98
C ASN A 412 4.08 -20.04 -17.12
N VAL A 413 4.06 -19.89 -15.80
CA VAL A 413 4.13 -21.01 -14.86
C VAL A 413 2.83 -21.81 -14.93
N SER A 414 1.68 -21.15 -14.70
CA SER A 414 0.37 -21.78 -14.58
C SER A 414 -0.07 -22.56 -15.84
N ASP A 415 0.13 -21.99 -17.03
CA ASP A 415 -0.38 -22.56 -18.29
C ASP A 415 0.33 -23.86 -18.69
N LYS A 416 1.62 -24.00 -18.37
CA LYS A 416 2.42 -25.22 -18.62
C LYS A 416 1.94 -26.46 -17.84
N PHE A 417 0.92 -26.31 -16.99
CA PHE A 417 0.31 -27.40 -16.24
C PHE A 417 -1.10 -27.75 -16.70
N VAL A 418 -1.69 -26.96 -17.59
CA VAL A 418 -2.98 -27.30 -18.22
C VAL A 418 -2.74 -28.33 -19.33
N ILE A 419 -1.70 -28.12 -20.14
CA ILE A 419 -1.33 -29.00 -21.27
C ILE A 419 -0.96 -30.40 -20.77
N ASN A 420 -0.14 -30.49 -19.73
CA ASN A 420 0.31 -31.77 -19.14
C ASN A 420 -0.80 -32.57 -18.42
N VAL A 421 -2.04 -32.07 -18.36
CA VAL A 421 -3.20 -32.79 -17.79
C VAL A 421 -4.08 -33.40 -18.89
N THR A 422 -3.93 -32.98 -20.15
CA THR A 422 -4.69 -33.52 -21.29
C THR A 422 -4.03 -34.69 -22.04
N GLU A 423 -2.80 -35.08 -21.66
CA GLU A 423 -2.02 -36.12 -22.36
C GLU A 423 -1.83 -37.42 -21.56
N SER A 424 -2.60 -37.67 -20.50
CA SER A 424 -2.44 -38.86 -19.64
C SER A 424 -3.74 -39.54 -19.19
N ASP A 425 -4.69 -39.73 -20.11
CA ASP A 425 -5.90 -40.55 -19.91
C ASP A 425 -6.17 -41.42 -21.16
N SER A 426 -5.20 -42.25 -21.55
CA SER A 426 -5.36 -43.31 -22.56
C SER A 426 -4.34 -44.44 -22.38
N ASP A 427 -4.48 -45.24 -21.32
CA ASP A 427 -3.85 -46.57 -21.22
C ASP A 427 -4.97 -47.62 -21.15
N ASP A 428 -4.87 -48.62 -22.02
CA ASP A 428 -5.95 -49.56 -22.34
C ASP A 428 -5.95 -50.77 -21.38
N PHE A 429 -7.14 -51.22 -20.96
CA PHE A 429 -7.27 -52.34 -20.03
C PHE A 429 -7.29 -53.69 -20.76
N SER A 430 -6.10 -54.12 -21.22
CA SER A 430 -5.92 -55.49 -21.71
C SER A 430 -5.72 -56.46 -20.54
N SER A 431 -6.76 -57.23 -20.22
CA SER A 431 -6.66 -58.45 -19.42
C SER A 431 -6.21 -59.63 -20.29
N ASP A 432 -5.38 -60.51 -19.77
CA ASP A 432 -5.33 -61.92 -20.17
C ASP A 432 -4.92 -62.77 -18.94
N ASP A 433 -5.44 -64.00 -18.88
CA ASP A 433 -5.19 -64.98 -17.82
C ASP A 433 -4.09 -65.99 -18.23
N GLU A 434 -3.21 -66.36 -17.29
CA GLU A 434 -2.89 -67.75 -16.87
C GLU A 434 -1.79 -67.79 -15.76
#